data_AF-A0A4Z2DB94-F1
#
_entry.id   AF-A0A4Z2DB94-F1
#
_cell.length_a   1.000
_cell.length_b   1.000
_cell.length_c   1.000
_cell.angle_alpha   90.00
_cell.angle_beta   90.00
_cell.angle_gamma   90.00
#
_symmetry.space_group_name_H-M   'P 1'
#
loop_
_entity.id
_entity.type
_entity.pdbx_description
1 polymer ?
#
loop_
_entity_poly.entity_id
_entity_poly.type
_entity_poly.pdbx_seq_one_letter_code
_entity_poly.pdbx_strand_id
1 'polypeptide(L)' 'MTQMELEELFSQCGRIITARILYDSKTGISRGIAFIRYDHRYEAELAIQQLNGYQIPLELPNDPLDKHSIT' A
#
# COMPACT_ATOMS: atom_id res chain seq x y z
N MET A 1 -4.90 -2.74 -3.42
CA MET A 1 -4.13 -1.61 -2.85
C MET A 1 -4.82 -0.30 -3.20
N THR A 2 -5.37 0.38 -2.21
CA THR A 2 -5.94 1.74 -2.37
C THR A 2 -4.87 2.79 -2.09
N GLN A 3 -5.17 4.07 -2.39
CA GLN A 3 -4.25 5.17 -2.06
C GLN A 3 -3.98 5.27 -0.56
N MET A 4 -5.01 5.09 0.26
CA MET A 4 -4.91 5.14 1.71
C MET A 4 -3.99 4.04 2.25
N GLU A 5 -4.17 2.80 1.79
CA GLU A 5 -3.31 1.68 2.18
C GLU A 5 -1.84 1.88 1.81
N LEU A 6 -1.60 2.46 0.63
CA LEU A 6 -0.25 2.82 0.21
C LEU A 6 0.34 3.91 1.11
N GLU A 7 -0.44 4.94 1.46
CA GLU A 7 0.02 5.99 2.37
C GLU A 7 0.34 5.42 3.75
N GLU A 8 -0.52 4.57 4.30
CA GLU A 8 -0.28 3.94 5.61
C GLU A 8 0.98 3.07 5.60
N LEU A 9 1.15 2.24 4.56
CA LEU A 9 2.32 1.39 4.42
C LEU A 9 3.62 2.20 4.32
N PHE A 10 3.61 3.32 3.60
CA PHE A 10 4.82 4.13 3.42
C PHE A 10 5.04 5.13 4.57
N SER A 11 3.98 5.47 5.33
CA SER A 11 4.05 6.37 6.48
C SER A 11 4.92 5.81 7.60
N GLN A 12 5.08 4.48 7.67
CA GLN A 12 5.98 3.83 8.64
C GLN A 12 7.47 4.17 8.40
N CYS A 13 7.84 4.54 7.16
CA CYS A 13 9.23 4.83 6.80
C CYS A 13 9.57 6.32 6.96
N GLY A 14 8.57 7.21 6.96
CA GLY A 14 8.76 8.65 7.13
C GLY A 14 7.53 9.48 6.78
N ARG A 15 7.68 10.80 6.86
CA ARG A 15 6.60 11.76 6.59
C ARG A 15 6.34 11.89 5.09
N ILE A 16 5.20 11.33 4.66
CA ILE A 16 4.70 11.49 3.29
C ILE A 16 4.10 12.89 3.11
N ILE A 17 4.57 13.60 2.10
CA ILE A 17 4.02 14.89 1.64
C ILE A 17 2.90 14.65 0.63
N THR A 18 3.08 13.66 -0.26
CA THR A 18 2.08 13.33 -1.28
C THR A 18 2.27 11.89 -1.75
N ALA A 19 1.20 11.10 -1.79
CA ALA A 19 1.19 9.82 -2.49
C ALA A 19 0.09 9.81 -3.56
N ARG A 20 0.37 9.28 -4.75
CA ARG A 20 -0.63 9.13 -5.84
C ARG A 20 -0.39 7.85 -6.62
N ILE A 21 -1.46 7.07 -6.78
CA ILE A 21 -1.46 5.89 -7.64
C ILE A 21 -1.68 6.33 -9.09
N LEU A 22 -0.87 5.79 -10.00
CA LEU A 22 -1.05 5.97 -11.43
C LEU A 22 -2.05 4.93 -11.96
N TYR A 23 -3.15 5.44 -12.49
CA TYR A 23 -4.12 4.66 -13.24
C TYR A 23 -3.88 4.85 -14.72
N ASP A 24 -3.92 3.77 -15.49
CA ASP A 24 -3.89 3.87 -16.93
C ASP A 24 -5.20 4.51 -17.42
N SER A 25 -5.11 5.70 -18.03
CA SER A 25 -6.29 6.42 -18.52
C SER A 25 -7.01 5.72 -19.69
N LYS A 26 -6.39 4.73 -20.35
CA LYS A 26 -7.02 4.00 -21.46
C LYS A 26 -7.76 2.75 -20.99
N THR A 27 -7.25 2.06 -19.97
CA THR A 27 -7.86 0.81 -19.49
C THR A 27 -8.56 0.95 -18.14
N GLY A 28 -8.34 2.04 -17.41
CA GLY A 28 -8.80 2.22 -16.03
C GLY A 28 -8.09 1.30 -15.02
N ILE A 29 -7.12 0.50 -15.47
CA ILE A 29 -6.39 -0.45 -14.64
C ILE A 29 -5.21 0.27 -14.00
N SER A 30 -5.08 0.18 -12.68
CA SER A 30 -3.86 0.60 -11.99
C SER A 30 -2.71 -0.29 -12.47
N ARG A 31 -1.69 0.29 -13.11
CA ARG A 31 -0.50 -0.46 -13.57
C ARG A 31 0.38 -1.01 -12.43
N GLY A 32 -0.10 -0.92 -11.17
CA GLY A 32 0.70 -1.20 -9.98
C GLY A 32 1.81 -0.18 -9.75
N ILE A 33 1.71 1.00 -10.35
CA ILE A 33 2.70 2.08 -10.19
C ILE A 33 2.08 3.18 -9.33
N ALA A 34 2.85 3.64 -8.34
CA ALA A 34 2.48 4.79 -7.53
C ALA A 34 3.70 5.70 -7.32
N PHE A 35 3.43 6.98 -7.10
CA PHE A 35 4.42 7.98 -6.74
C PHE A 35 4.23 8.41 -5.31
N ILE A 36 5.32 8.43 -4.55
CA ILE A 36 5.33 8.84 -3.16
C ILE A 36 6.44 9.87 -3.00
N ARG A 37 6.06 11.01 -2.41
CA ARG A 37 6.94 12.13 -2.11
C ARG A 37 7.08 12.25 -0.60
N TYR A 38 8.32 12.13 -0.14
CA TYR A 38 8.70 12.37 1.25
C TYR A 38 9.21 13.80 1.46
N ASP A 39 9.30 14.20 2.72
CA ASP A 39 9.87 15.47 3.12
C ASP A 39 11.40 15.45 2.96
N HIS A 40 12.04 14.37 3.40
CA HIS A 40 13.48 14.17 3.33
C HIS A 40 13.88 13.02 2.41
N ARG A 41 15.09 13.14 1.85
CA ARG A 41 15.69 12.09 1.02
C ARG A 41 15.92 10.79 1.79
N TYR A 42 16.37 10.88 3.04
CA TYR A 42 16.70 9.67 3.83
C TYR A 42 15.46 8.81 4.09
N GLU A 43 14.28 9.42 4.25
CA GLU A 43 13.00 8.72 4.43
C GLU A 43 12.64 7.91 3.18
N ALA A 44 12.88 8.49 2.00
CA ALA A 44 12.69 7.80 0.73
C ALA A 44 13.67 6.62 0.57
N GLU A 45 14.93 6.78 0.98
CA GLU A 45 15.93 5.71 0.94
C GLU A 45 15.57 4.57 1.90
N LEU A 46 15.11 4.88 3.12
CA LEU A 46 14.59 3.89 4.07
C LEU A 46 13.37 3.15 3.53
N ALA A 47 12.43 3.86 2.90
CA ALA A 47 11.25 3.24 2.31
C ALA A 47 11.63 2.24 1.22
N ILE A 48 12.59 2.58 0.36
CA ILE A 48 13.12 1.64 -0.63
C ILE A 48 13.77 0.44 0.09
N GLN A 49 14.60 0.65 1.10
CA GLN A 49 15.27 -0.47 1.78
C GLN A 49 14.29 -1.41 2.52
N GLN A 50 13.21 -0.88 3.12
CA GLN A 50 12.23 -1.69 3.86
C GLN A 50 11.14 -2.31 2.96
N LEU A 51 10.68 -1.58 1.94
CA LEU A 51 9.51 -1.97 1.15
C LEU A 51 9.87 -2.52 -0.24
N ASN A 52 11.14 -2.47 -0.65
CA ASN A 52 11.58 -3.08 -1.91
C ASN A 52 11.42 -4.61 -1.84
N GLY A 53 10.53 -5.14 -2.68
CA GLY A 53 10.17 -6.55 -2.69
C GLY A 53 9.01 -6.92 -1.75
N TYR A 54 8.40 -5.94 -1.07
CA TYR A 54 7.20 -6.18 -0.29
C TYR A 54 6.04 -6.54 -1.23
N GLN A 55 5.63 -7.81 -1.16
CA GLN A 55 4.43 -8.27 -1.85
C GLN A 55 3.26 -8.07 -0.91
N ILE A 56 2.31 -7.23 -1.34
CA ILE A 56 1.05 -7.05 -0.62
C ILE A 56 0.37 -8.42 -0.60
N PRO A 57 0.17 -9.03 0.57
CA PRO A 57 -0.63 -10.23 0.64
C PRO A 57 -2.02 -9.86 0.09
N LEU A 58 -2.48 -10.61 -0.92
CA LEU A 58 -3.88 -10.54 -1.33
C LEU A 58 -4.69 -10.88 -0.08
N GLU A 59 -5.26 -9.88 0.58
CA GLU A 59 -6.25 -10.13 1.63
C GLU A 59 -7.35 -10.95 0.98
N LEU A 60 -7.33 -12.25 1.29
CA LEU A 60 -8.51 -13.06 1.20
C LEU A 60 -9.54 -12.36 2.07
N PRO A 61 -10.75 -12.05 1.56
CA PRO A 61 -11.79 -11.50 2.41
C PRO A 61 -11.89 -12.42 3.62
N ASN A 62 -11.72 -11.85 4.81
CA ASN A 62 -11.94 -12.56 6.05
C ASN A 62 -13.34 -13.16 5.96
N ASP A 63 -13.45 -14.45 5.63
CA ASP A 63 -14.66 -15.22 5.80
C ASP A 63 -15.04 -15.03 7.27
N PRO A 64 -16.18 -14.40 7.59
CA PRO A 64 -16.66 -14.43 8.94
C PRO A 64 -17.12 -15.87 9.20
N LEU A 65 -16.19 -16.74 9.59
CA LEU A 65 -16.54 -18.01 10.24
C LEU A 65 -17.03 -17.69 11.65
N ASP A 66 -18.17 -17.00 11.70
CA ASP A 66 -18.96 -16.82 12.88
C ASP A 66 -20.06 -17.88 12.85
N LYS A 67 -20.08 -18.66 13.93
CA LYS A 67 -21.14 -19.56 14.43
C LYS A 67 -21.27 -20.94 13.75
N HIS A 68 -20.55 -21.91 14.31
CA HIS A 68 -21.18 -23.13 14.84
C HIS A 68 -20.32 -23.68 15.99
N SER A 69 -20.24 -22.93 17.09
CA SER A 69 -20.02 -23.55 18.41
C SER A 69 -21.30 -24.28 18.77
N ILE A 70 -21.42 -25.52 18.32
CA ILE A 70 -22.47 -26.44 18.75
C ILE A 70 -22.15 -26.81 20.19
N THR A 71 -22.97 -26.31 21.12
CA THR A 71 -23.22 -26.98 22.41
C THR A 71 -24.23 -28.07 22.18
#